data_AF-A0A356ATR4-F1
#
_entry.id   AF-A0A356ATR4-F1
#
_cell.length_a   1.000
_cell.length_b   1.000
_cell.length_c   1.000
_cell.angle_alpha   90.00
_cell.angle_beta   90.00
_cell.angle_gamma   90.00
#
_symmetry.space_group_name_H-M   'P 1'
#
loop_
_entity.id
_entity.type
_entity.pdbx_description
1 polymer ?
#
loop_
_entity_poly.entity_id
_entity_poly.type
_entity_poly.pdbx_seq_one_letter_code
_entity_poly.pdbx_strand_id
1 'polypeptide(L)' 'MSEIKTRAMDLDVEQFLMGVEPEKKKLDSIKLKYVFDSVLEEKASMWNNNMIGYGSYHYK' A
#
# COMPACT_ATOMS: atom_id res chain seq x y z
N MET A 1 -17.54 -19.22 -7.62
CA MET A 1 -16.99 -18.55 -6.42
C MET A 1 -16.23 -17.33 -6.89
N SER A 2 -16.55 -16.13 -6.39
CA SER A 2 -15.81 -14.92 -6.75
C SER A 2 -14.50 -14.91 -5.97
N GLU A 3 -13.37 -14.98 -6.68
CA GLU A 3 -12.07 -14.84 -6.05
C GLU A 3 -11.97 -13.48 -5.36
N ILE A 4 -11.45 -13.47 -4.12
CA ILE A 4 -11.21 -12.25 -3.38
C ILE A 4 -10.04 -11.52 -4.06
N LYS A 5 -10.35 -10.42 -4.75
CA LYS A 5 -9.37 -9.60 -5.49
C LYS A 5 -8.50 -8.71 -4.59
N THR A 6 -8.92 -8.53 -3.34
CA THR A 6 -8.25 -7.67 -2.36
C THR A 6 -7.61 -8.53 -1.29
N ARG A 7 -6.32 -8.80 -1.43
CA ARG A 7 -5.52 -9.61 -0.49
C ARG A 7 -4.18 -8.93 -0.34
N ALA A 8 -3.62 -8.97 0.88
CA ALA A 8 -2.24 -8.58 1.07
C ALA A 8 -1.35 -9.42 0.14
N MET A 9 -0.58 -8.74 -0.69
CA MET A 9 0.42 -9.30 -1.58
C MET A 9 1.78 -8.96 -1.03
N ASP A 10 2.72 -9.88 -1.21
CA ASP A 10 4.14 -9.69 -0.87
C ASP A 10 4.82 -8.87 -1.99
N LEU A 11 4.27 -7.68 -2.24
CA LEU A 11 4.80 -6.69 -3.18
C LEU A 11 5.34 -5.52 -2.37
N ASP A 12 6.54 -5.07 -2.74
CA ASP A 12 7.20 -3.96 -2.09
C ASP A 12 6.50 -2.63 -2.44
N VAL A 13 5.97 -1.97 -1.40
CA VAL A 13 5.30 -0.67 -1.48
C VAL A 13 6.27 0.40 -1.99
N GLU A 14 7.55 0.34 -1.63
CA GLU A 14 8.55 1.32 -2.07
C GLU A 14 8.82 1.20 -3.57
N GLN A 15 8.98 -0.03 -4.07
CA GLN A 15 9.08 -0.30 -5.51
C GLN A 15 7.85 0.18 -6.28
N PHE A 16 6.66 -0.04 -5.74
CA PHE A 16 5.42 0.46 -6.35
C PHE A 16 5.42 2.00 -6.42
N LEU A 17 5.77 2.68 -5.33
CA LEU A 17 5.82 4.14 -5.27
C LEU A 17 6.84 4.72 -6.26
N MET A 18 7.98 4.07 -6.46
CA MET A 18 9.00 4.51 -7.43
C MET A 18 8.48 4.53 -8.88
N GLY A 19 7.57 3.62 -9.22
CA GLY A 19 6.92 3.52 -10.53
C GLY A 19 5.70 4.43 -10.72
N VAL A 20 5.29 5.19 -9.69
CA VAL A 20 4.12 6.08 -9.79
C VAL A 20 4.45 7.29 -10.65
N GLU A 21 3.62 7.52 -11.66
CA GLU A 21 3.61 8.73 -12.46
C GLU A 21 2.24 9.42 -12.37
N PRO A 22 2.19 10.76 -12.44
CA PRO A 22 3.33 11.70 -12.61
C PRO A 22 4.17 11.88 -11.33
N GLU A 23 5.41 12.36 -11.46
CA GLU A 23 6.37 12.57 -10.35
C GLU A 23 5.77 13.24 -9.10
N LYS A 24 4.91 14.26 -9.27
CA LYS A 24 4.23 14.92 -8.15
C LYS A 24 3.42 13.92 -7.30
N LYS A 25 2.68 13.02 -7.95
CA LYS A 25 1.89 11.98 -7.28
C LYS A 25 2.79 11.01 -6.51
N LYS A 26 3.95 10.65 -7.07
CA LYS A 26 4.97 9.83 -6.39
C LYS A 26 5.49 10.50 -5.12
N LEU A 27 5.91 11.76 -5.22
CA LEU A 27 6.42 12.52 -4.06
C LEU A 27 5.35 12.68 -2.97
N ASP A 28 4.11 13.00 -3.35
CA ASP A 28 3.01 13.15 -2.40
C ASP A 28 2.67 11.80 -1.73
N SER A 29 2.70 10.70 -2.48
CA SER A 29 2.45 9.36 -1.95
C SER A 29 3.55 8.90 -0.98
N ILE A 30 4.81 9.21 -1.26
CA ILE A 30 5.95 8.94 -0.36
C ILE A 30 5.78 9.73 0.95
N LYS A 31 5.40 11.01 0.87
CA LYS A 31 5.14 11.82 2.07
C LYS A 31 3.98 11.26 2.89
N LEU A 32 2.89 10.84 2.24
CA LEU A 32 1.77 10.22 2.93
C LEU A 32 2.19 8.94 3.64
N LYS A 33 2.95 8.05 2.97
CA LYS A 33 3.52 6.85 3.59
C LYS A 33 4.31 7.20 4.85
N TYR A 34 5.19 8.21 4.78
CA TYR A 34 5.98 8.64 5.94
C TYR A 34 5.09 9.10 7.11
N VAL A 35 4.03 9.88 6.84
CA VAL A 35 3.07 10.31 7.87
C VAL A 35 2.36 9.11 8.48
N PHE A 36 1.85 8.19 7.67
CA PHE A 36 1.19 6.98 8.17
C PHE A 36 2.13 6.09 8.98
N ASP A 37 3.35 5.84 8.49
CA ASP A 37 4.38 5.05 9.19
C ASP A 37 4.80 5.68 10.53
N SER A 38 4.62 7.00 10.71
CA SER A 38 4.91 7.69 11.98
C SER A 38 3.79 7.61 13.02
N VAL A 39 2.57 7.28 12.60
CA VAL A 39 1.38 7.25 13.46
C VAL A 39 0.90 5.81 13.69
N LEU A 40 1.09 4.92 12.70
CA LEU A 40 0.69 3.53 12.74
C LEU A 40 1.87 2.65 13.17
N GLU A 41 1.61 1.67 14.02
CA GLU A 41 2.60 0.62 14.37
C GLU A 41 2.76 -0.41 13.23
N GLU A 42 1.75 -0.52 12.38
CA GLU A 42 1.73 -1.45 11.25
C GLU A 42 2.40 -0.86 10.01
N LYS A 43 3.09 -1.72 9.24
CA LYS A 43 3.75 -1.34 7.99
C LYS A 43 2.78 -1.33 6.82
N ALA A 44 2.97 -0.37 5.92
CA ALA A 44 2.29 -0.33 4.64
C ALA A 44 2.48 -1.66 3.89
N SER A 45 1.39 -2.21 3.37
CA SER A 45 1.38 -3.44 2.57
C SER A 45 0.55 -3.24 1.30
N MET A 46 0.89 -3.94 0.23
CA MET A 46 0.11 -3.94 -1.00
C MET A 46 -1.12 -4.84 -0.83
N TRP A 47 -2.32 -4.31 -1.01
CA TRP A 47 -3.59 -5.04 -0.90
C TRP A 47 -4.17 -5.47 -2.26
N ASN A 48 -3.63 -4.90 -3.34
CA ASN A 48 -3.76 -5.35 -4.72
C ASN A 48 -2.69 -4.62 -5.55
N ASN A 49 -2.65 -4.85 -6.86
CA ASN A 49 -1.67 -4.22 -7.76
C ASN A 49 -1.69 -2.68 -7.80
N ASN A 50 -2.75 -2.03 -7.30
CA ASN A 50 -2.94 -0.57 -7.33
C ASN A 50 -3.36 0.03 -5.97
N MET A 51 -3.22 -0.70 -4.87
CA MET A 51 -3.74 -0.26 -3.57
C MET A 51 -2.76 -0.61 -2.45
N ILE A 52 -2.33 0.44 -1.75
CA ILE A 52 -1.56 0.35 -0.51
C ILE A 52 -2.56 0.44 0.64
N GLY A 53 -2.39 -0.40 1.65
CA GLY A 53 -3.18 -0.36 2.88
C GLY A 53 -2.33 -0.77 4.07
N TYR A 54 -2.92 -0.68 5.25
CA TYR A 54 -2.33 -1.03 6.54
C TYR A 54 -3.31 -1.95 7.25
N GLY A 55 -2.85 -2.78 8.20
CA GLY A 55 -3.71 -3.80 8.80
C GLY A 55 -3.54 -5.16 8.15
N SER A 56 -4.05 -6.17 8.85
CA SER A 56 -4.52 -7.41 8.24
C SER A 56 -6.00 -7.56 8.56
N TYR A 57 -6.79 -7.95 7.56
CA TYR A 57 -8.21 -8.25 7.76
C TYR A 57 -8.45 -9.71 7.46
N HIS A 58 -8.72 -10.50 8.52
CA HIS A 58 -9.10 -11.90 8.39
C HIS A 58 -10.62 -11.99 8.36
N TYR A 59 -11.19 -12.29 7.19
CA TYR A 59 -12.62 -12.63 7.11
C TYR A 59 -12.86 -13.92 7.90
N LYS A 60 -13.85 -13.90 8.79
CA LYS A 60 -14.47 -15.11 9.36
C LYS A 60 -15.54 -15.65 8.43
#